data_AF-A0A256J7U6-F1
#
_entry.id   AF-A0A256J7U6-F1
#
_cell.length_a   1.000
_cell.length_b   1.000
_cell.length_c   1.000
_cell.angle_alpha   90.00
_cell.angle_beta   90.00
_cell.angle_gamma   90.00
#
_symmetry.space_group_name_H-M   'P 1'
#
loop_
_entity.id
_entity.type
_entity.pdbx_description
1 polymer ?
#
loop_
_entity_poly.entity_id
_entity_poly.type
_entity_poly.pdbx_seq_one_letter_code
_entity_poly.pdbx_strand_id
1 'polypeptide(L)'
;MSAPRVVSLAPSATATVAGLGAADRLVGVTAHCDLPDGSDPGSAHGPDLPTAVGGWLNPDLDRVAALDPDVVLTSDALQADLAAACRDRGLDVAHREPATLDDALDGFAARGADVGSPEAGERLAADARERLDRIAEAVADRRRPTVYCEEWSDPPMAAGNWVPDAVRAAGGRYPFAEPGERSREVEPADVERADPDHVVVHVCGHGDRVDPAGVAGREWVDAPVHVLDDSLLNQPSPALIDGVERLARLLHPEAFSAPDDDART
;
A
#
# COMPACT_ATOMS: atom_id res chain seq x y z
N MET A 1 -7.92 25.07 19.47
CA MET A 1 -8.12 23.66 19.87
C MET A 1 -6.76 22.97 19.77
N SER A 2 -6.41 22.08 20.69
CA SER A 2 -5.16 21.32 20.59
C SER A 2 -5.21 20.40 19.36
N ALA A 3 -4.07 20.10 18.75
CA ALA A 3 -4.00 19.03 17.75
C ALA A 3 -4.35 17.69 18.42
N PRO A 4 -5.10 16.79 17.74
CA PRO A 4 -5.51 15.52 18.30
C PRO A 4 -4.30 14.59 18.49
N ARG A 5 -4.34 13.79 19.56
CA ARG A 5 -3.37 12.74 19.89
C ARG A 5 -3.78 11.46 19.18
N VAL A 6 -2.96 11.01 18.24
CA VAL A 6 -3.26 9.88 17.37
C VAL A 6 -2.41 8.68 17.75
N VAL A 7 -3.03 7.53 17.96
CA VAL A 7 -2.32 6.24 17.97
C VAL A 7 -2.63 5.51 16.66
N SER A 8 -1.59 5.14 15.90
CA SER A 8 -1.74 4.38 14.66
C SER A 8 -1.35 2.92 14.85
N LEU A 9 -2.31 2.02 14.74
CA LEU A 9 -2.10 0.58 14.87
C LEU A 9 -1.85 -0.11 13.52
N ALA A 10 -1.76 0.64 12.42
CA ALA A 10 -1.56 0.09 11.07
C ALA A 10 -0.49 0.87 10.29
N PRO A 11 0.49 0.19 9.64
CA PRO A 11 1.51 0.86 8.83
C PRO A 11 0.95 1.78 7.74
N SER A 12 -0.10 1.34 7.04
CA SER A 12 -0.78 2.13 6.01
C SER A 12 -1.40 3.42 6.56
N ALA A 13 -1.98 3.37 7.76
CA ALA A 13 -2.53 4.54 8.43
C ALA A 13 -1.41 5.49 8.86
N THR A 14 -0.30 4.98 9.38
CA THR A 14 0.89 5.79 9.73
C THR A 14 1.45 6.51 8.51
N ALA A 15 1.66 5.79 7.40
CA ALA A 15 2.13 6.36 6.15
C ALA A 15 1.18 7.42 5.59
N THR A 16 -0.13 7.22 5.72
CA THR A 16 -1.12 8.23 5.33
C THR A 16 -1.00 9.47 6.21
N VAL A 17 -0.95 9.34 7.54
CA VAL A 17 -0.80 10.47 8.47
C VAL A 17 0.49 11.26 8.20
N ALA A 18 1.57 10.57 7.86
CA ALA A 18 2.80 11.21 7.39
C ALA A 18 2.60 11.98 6.07
N GLY A 19 1.95 11.37 5.08
CA GLY A 19 1.62 12.01 3.80
C GLY A 19 0.72 13.24 3.94
N LEU A 20 -0.10 13.31 4.99
CA LEU A 20 -0.89 14.49 5.35
C LEU A 20 -0.06 15.63 5.95
N GLY A 21 1.22 15.40 6.25
CA GLY A 21 2.07 16.32 7.02
C GLY A 21 1.65 16.44 8.49
N ALA A 22 1.05 15.38 9.05
CA ALA A 22 0.51 15.35 10.41
C ALA A 22 1.19 14.31 11.31
N ALA A 23 2.42 13.88 10.96
CA ALA A 23 3.19 12.91 11.73
C ALA A 23 3.49 13.37 13.18
N ASP A 24 3.54 14.68 13.42
CA ASP A 24 3.67 15.30 14.75
C ASP A 24 2.50 15.00 15.69
N ARG A 25 1.37 14.50 15.16
CA ARG A 25 0.20 14.09 15.95
C ARG A 25 0.27 12.66 16.45
N LEU A 26 1.20 11.87 15.94
CA LEU A 26 1.38 10.47 16.33
C LEU A 26 2.02 10.41 17.71
N VAL A 27 1.27 9.91 18.69
CA VAL A 27 1.77 9.67 20.06
C VAL A 27 2.12 8.20 20.28
N GLY A 28 1.63 7.30 19.43
CA GLY A 28 2.02 5.89 19.43
C GLY A 28 1.80 5.19 18.09
N VAL A 29 2.66 4.22 17.79
CA VAL A 29 2.59 3.42 16.55
C VAL A 29 3.00 1.97 16.82
N THR A 30 2.66 1.03 15.93
CA THR A 30 3.17 -0.35 16.04
C THR A 30 4.64 -0.43 15.65
N ALA A 31 5.31 -1.51 16.07
CA ALA A 31 6.70 -1.82 15.70
C ALA A 31 6.91 -2.12 14.20
N HIS A 32 5.85 -2.13 13.39
CA HIS A 32 5.91 -2.34 11.94
C HIS A 32 5.72 -1.03 11.15
N CYS A 33 5.72 0.11 11.83
CA CYS A 33 5.44 1.41 11.22
C CYS A 33 6.73 2.21 11.06
N ASP A 34 7.38 2.14 9.91
CA ASP A 34 8.52 3.04 9.64
C ASP A 34 8.06 4.50 9.65
N LEU A 35 8.86 5.37 10.27
CA LEU A 35 8.61 6.81 10.28
C LEU A 35 9.27 7.49 9.07
N PRO A 36 8.80 8.67 8.64
CA PRO A 36 9.26 9.33 7.41
C PRO A 36 10.74 9.70 7.39
N ASP A 37 11.38 9.78 8.55
CA ASP A 37 12.81 10.05 8.72
C ASP A 37 13.67 8.77 8.65
N GLY A 38 13.06 7.61 8.37
CA GLY A 38 13.72 6.31 8.34
C GLY A 38 14.04 5.76 9.73
N SER A 39 13.49 6.35 10.81
CA SER A 39 13.63 5.81 12.16
C SER A 39 12.60 4.71 12.45
N ASP A 40 13.06 3.65 13.11
CA ASP A 40 12.20 2.58 13.61
C ASP A 40 11.47 3.09 14.86
N PRO A 41 10.14 2.96 14.96
CA PRO A 41 9.38 3.37 16.13
C PRO A 41 9.91 2.69 17.40
N GLY A 42 10.51 3.51 18.28
CA GLY A 42 11.11 3.05 19.53
C GLY A 42 12.61 2.76 19.47
N SER A 43 13.30 3.03 18.36
CA SER A 43 14.77 2.97 18.26
C SER A 43 15.44 4.14 18.98
N ALA A 44 15.43 4.17 20.32
CA ALA A 44 16.32 4.94 21.22
C ALA A 44 16.70 6.41 20.83
N HIS A 45 15.90 7.11 20.03
CA HIS A 45 16.20 8.44 19.50
C HIS A 45 15.16 9.46 19.98
N GLY A 46 15.35 9.95 21.20
CA GLY A 46 14.76 11.20 21.69
C GLY A 46 13.30 11.16 22.16
N PRO A 47 12.83 12.26 22.79
CA PRO A 47 11.49 12.38 23.40
C PRO A 47 10.35 12.67 22.42
N ASP A 48 10.64 12.92 21.13
CA ASP A 48 9.68 13.43 20.14
C ASP A 48 9.16 12.35 19.17
N LEU A 49 9.64 11.10 19.26
CA LEU A 49 9.14 9.99 18.45
C LEU A 49 7.90 9.34 19.09
N PRO A 50 6.93 8.84 18.29
CA PRO A 50 5.78 8.12 18.81
C PRO A 50 6.21 6.87 19.59
N THR A 51 5.46 6.57 20.63
CA THR A 51 5.70 5.40 21.47
C THR A 51 5.38 4.12 20.72
N ALA A 52 6.31 3.17 20.64
CA ALA A 52 6.02 1.83 20.12
C ALA A 52 5.02 1.09 21.04
N VAL A 53 3.87 0.70 20.51
CA VAL A 53 2.79 0.04 21.28
C VAL A 53 2.65 -1.46 21.01
N GLY A 54 3.66 -2.10 20.40
CA GLY A 54 3.66 -3.55 20.14
C GLY A 54 3.45 -3.90 18.67
N GLY A 55 3.02 -5.13 18.41
CA GLY A 55 2.90 -5.68 17.04
C GLY A 55 1.63 -5.24 16.32
N TRP A 56 1.57 -5.52 15.01
CA TRP A 56 0.44 -5.11 14.15
C TRP A 56 -0.90 -5.74 14.56
N LEU A 57 -0.92 -7.05 14.84
CA LEU A 57 -2.14 -7.76 15.31
C LEU A 57 -2.23 -7.86 16.84
N ASN A 58 -1.13 -7.59 17.54
CA ASN A 58 -1.02 -7.78 18.98
C ASN A 58 -0.38 -6.56 19.68
N PRO A 59 -0.98 -5.37 19.59
CA PRO A 59 -0.52 -4.22 20.35
C PRO A 59 -0.86 -4.37 21.85
N ASP A 60 -0.05 -3.72 22.69
CA ASP A 60 -0.30 -3.54 24.11
C ASP A 60 -1.38 -2.45 24.31
N LEU A 61 -2.62 -2.90 24.49
CA LEU A 61 -3.77 -2.00 24.63
C LEU A 61 -3.77 -1.19 25.93
N ASP A 62 -3.09 -1.66 26.98
CA ASP A 62 -2.93 -0.89 28.22
C ASP A 62 -1.97 0.27 27.96
N ARG A 63 -0.91 0.03 27.19
CA ARG A 63 0.01 1.09 26.73
C ARG A 63 -0.68 2.06 25.77
N VAL A 64 -1.54 1.58 24.87
CA VAL A 64 -2.35 2.46 24.01
C VAL A 64 -3.24 3.38 24.84
N ALA A 65 -3.97 2.83 25.82
CA ALA A 65 -4.84 3.62 26.69
C ALA A 65 -4.05 4.63 27.54
N ALA A 66 -2.86 4.26 28.03
CA ALA A 66 -1.99 5.15 28.80
C ALA A 66 -1.48 6.35 28.00
N LEU A 67 -1.51 6.30 26.66
CA LEU A 67 -1.18 7.43 25.80
C LEU A 67 -2.33 8.43 25.65
N ASP A 68 -3.51 8.18 26.22
CA ASP A 68 -4.68 9.07 26.17
C ASP A 68 -4.95 9.59 24.75
N PRO A 69 -5.20 8.70 23.76
CA PRO A 69 -5.42 9.11 22.38
C PRO A 69 -6.84 9.68 22.19
N ASP A 70 -6.94 10.73 21.38
CA ASP A 70 -8.22 11.23 20.88
C ASP A 70 -8.79 10.28 19.80
N VAL A 71 -7.92 9.56 19.07
CA VAL A 71 -8.32 8.55 18.09
C VAL A 71 -7.26 7.45 17.92
N VAL A 72 -7.73 6.22 17.75
CA VAL A 72 -6.94 5.06 17.38
C VAL A 72 -7.24 4.67 15.93
N LEU A 73 -6.22 4.63 15.08
CA LEU A 73 -6.34 4.25 13.68
C LEU A 73 -6.03 2.76 13.52
N THR A 74 -6.98 2.01 12.97
CA THR A 74 -6.77 0.61 12.55
C THR A 74 -7.12 0.46 11.08
N SER A 75 -6.54 -0.53 10.41
CA SER A 75 -6.75 -0.80 8.99
C SER A 75 -6.70 -2.30 8.72
N ASP A 76 -7.39 -2.74 7.66
CA ASP A 76 -7.50 -4.15 7.23
C ASP A 76 -8.48 -4.99 8.05
N ALA A 77 -9.19 -5.91 7.38
CA ALA A 77 -10.15 -6.83 7.98
C ALA A 77 -9.54 -7.70 9.10
N LEU A 78 -8.24 -8.00 9.03
CA LEU A 78 -7.52 -8.74 10.07
C LEU A 78 -7.42 -7.98 11.40
N GLN A 79 -7.63 -6.65 11.39
CA GLN A 79 -7.70 -5.82 12.59
C GLN A 79 -9.12 -5.56 13.08
N ALA A 80 -10.17 -6.18 12.50
CA ALA A 80 -11.56 -5.94 12.92
C ALA A 80 -11.79 -6.27 14.41
N ASP A 81 -11.31 -7.43 14.87
CA ASP A 81 -11.40 -7.84 16.28
C ASP A 81 -10.57 -6.94 17.19
N LEU A 82 -9.39 -6.50 16.73
CA LEU A 82 -8.56 -5.54 17.46
C LEU A 82 -9.25 -4.18 17.59
N ALA A 83 -9.92 -3.71 16.53
CA ALA A 83 -10.69 -2.48 16.54
C ALA A 83 -11.87 -2.59 17.53
N ALA A 84 -12.57 -3.73 17.56
CA ALA A 84 -13.61 -4.00 18.55
C ALA A 84 -13.04 -3.99 19.98
N ALA A 85 -11.92 -4.68 20.23
CA ALA A 85 -11.26 -4.72 21.53
C ALA A 85 -10.77 -3.35 22.03
N CYS A 86 -10.43 -2.43 21.12
CA CYS A 86 -10.13 -1.03 21.45
C CYS A 86 -11.39 -0.26 21.86
N ARG A 87 -12.49 -0.42 21.10
CA ARG A 87 -13.79 0.20 21.43
C ARG A 87 -14.37 -0.29 22.75
N ASP A 88 -14.23 -1.58 23.06
CA ASP A 88 -14.66 -2.17 24.34
C ASP A 88 -13.92 -1.57 25.54
N ARG A 89 -12.73 -1.02 25.32
CA ARG A 89 -11.94 -0.26 26.32
C ARG A 89 -12.31 1.23 26.39
N GLY A 90 -13.28 1.67 25.59
CA GLY A 90 -13.72 3.07 25.54
C GLY A 90 -12.85 3.98 24.68
N LEU A 91 -11.99 3.43 23.82
CA LEU A 91 -11.18 4.22 22.88
C LEU A 91 -12.01 4.57 21.64
N ASP A 92 -11.86 5.79 21.12
CA ASP A 92 -12.39 6.16 19.81
C ASP A 92 -11.53 5.53 18.70
N VAL A 93 -12.18 4.76 17.81
CA VAL A 93 -11.47 3.95 16.79
C VAL A 93 -11.98 4.25 15.39
N ALA A 94 -11.09 4.78 14.55
CA ALA A 94 -11.30 4.94 13.12
C ALA A 94 -10.74 3.72 12.36
N HIS A 95 -11.60 2.73 12.12
CA HIS A 95 -11.27 1.51 11.38
C HIS A 95 -11.58 1.69 9.88
N ARG A 96 -10.66 1.26 9.00
CA ARG A 96 -10.84 1.32 7.54
C ARG A 96 -10.39 0.04 6.87
N GLU A 97 -11.19 -0.46 5.94
CA GLU A 97 -10.92 -1.70 5.21
C GLU A 97 -11.02 -1.41 3.69
N PRO A 98 -10.12 -0.59 3.13
CA PRO A 98 -10.16 -0.30 1.70
C PRO A 98 -9.91 -1.58 0.92
N ALA A 99 -10.76 -1.85 -0.06
CA ALA A 99 -10.66 -3.05 -0.89
C ALA A 99 -10.26 -2.72 -2.32
N THR A 100 -10.53 -1.52 -2.80
CA THR A 100 -10.21 -1.05 -4.15
C THR A 100 -9.21 0.11 -4.13
N LEU A 101 -8.65 0.46 -5.29
CA LEU A 101 -7.79 1.65 -5.40
C LEU A 101 -8.57 2.93 -5.06
N ASP A 102 -9.84 3.02 -5.49
CA ASP A 102 -10.71 4.16 -5.16
C ASP A 102 -10.98 4.24 -3.65
N ASP A 103 -11.22 3.10 -2.97
CA ASP A 103 -11.37 3.09 -1.51
C ASP A 103 -10.10 3.59 -0.80
N ALA A 104 -8.91 3.27 -1.33
CA ALA A 104 -7.66 3.76 -0.78
C ALA A 104 -7.55 5.28 -0.92
N LEU A 105 -7.90 5.83 -2.08
CA LEU A 105 -7.90 7.28 -2.35
C LEU A 105 -8.91 8.02 -1.45
N ASP A 106 -10.13 7.50 -1.32
CA ASP A 106 -11.14 8.02 -0.39
C ASP A 106 -10.69 7.89 1.07
N GLY A 107 -9.94 6.82 1.38
CA GLY A 107 -9.28 6.60 2.64
C GLY A 107 -8.34 7.74 3.04
N PHE A 108 -7.64 8.38 2.10
CA PHE A 108 -6.75 9.51 2.41
C PHE A 108 -7.52 10.74 2.92
N ALA A 109 -8.61 11.09 2.24
CA ALA A 109 -9.49 12.19 2.67
C ALA A 109 -10.09 11.92 4.04
N ALA A 110 -10.58 10.70 4.23
CA ALA A 110 -11.22 10.30 5.46
C ALA A 110 -10.23 10.19 6.64
N ARG A 111 -8.98 9.78 6.39
CA ARG A 111 -7.89 9.85 7.39
C ARG A 111 -7.54 11.28 7.75
N GLY A 112 -7.59 12.21 6.79
CA GLY A 112 -7.49 13.65 7.07
C GLY A 112 -8.52 14.10 8.09
N ALA A 113 -9.79 13.71 7.92
CA ALA A 113 -10.83 14.00 8.90
C ALA A 113 -10.57 13.34 10.27
N ASP A 114 -10.18 12.06 10.29
CA ASP A 114 -9.90 11.30 11.53
C ASP A 114 -8.86 12.02 12.41
N VAL A 115 -7.83 12.59 11.78
CA VAL A 115 -6.73 13.24 12.50
C VAL A 115 -6.89 14.75 12.62
N GLY A 116 -8.03 15.34 12.26
CA GLY A 116 -8.27 16.78 12.36
C GLY A 116 -7.49 17.63 11.34
N SER A 117 -7.24 17.08 10.15
CA SER A 117 -6.62 17.73 8.98
C SER A 117 -7.43 17.47 7.69
N PRO A 118 -8.74 17.79 7.64
CA PRO A 118 -9.60 17.42 6.52
C PRO A 118 -9.11 18.00 5.19
N GLU A 119 -8.67 19.26 5.15
CA GLU A 119 -8.19 19.87 3.90
C GLU A 119 -6.88 19.23 3.41
N ALA A 120 -6.04 18.73 4.32
CA ALA A 120 -4.84 17.99 3.92
C ALA A 120 -5.21 16.63 3.32
N GLY A 121 -6.23 15.97 3.87
CA GLY A 121 -6.76 14.71 3.32
C GLY A 121 -7.34 14.88 1.93
N GLU A 122 -8.17 15.90 1.73
CA GLU A 122 -8.75 16.22 0.43
C GLU A 122 -7.68 16.53 -0.61
N ARG A 123 -6.65 17.31 -0.24
CA ARG A 123 -5.50 17.59 -1.12
C ARG A 123 -4.74 16.32 -1.48
N LEU A 124 -4.39 15.49 -0.48
CA LEU A 124 -3.65 14.25 -0.72
C LEU A 124 -4.41 13.30 -1.67
N ALA A 125 -5.73 13.18 -1.50
CA ALA A 125 -6.58 12.38 -2.38
C ALA A 125 -6.68 12.98 -3.80
N ALA A 126 -6.76 14.31 -3.92
CA ALA A 126 -6.79 14.99 -5.21
C ALA A 126 -5.47 14.85 -5.98
N ASP A 127 -4.34 15.07 -5.30
CA ASP A 127 -2.99 14.93 -5.88
C ASP A 127 -2.75 13.48 -6.36
N ALA A 128 -3.20 12.49 -5.57
CA ALA A 128 -3.13 11.08 -5.94
C ALA A 128 -3.96 10.78 -7.20
N ARG A 129 -5.19 11.32 -7.30
CA ARG A 129 -6.03 11.18 -8.51
C ARG A 129 -5.39 11.81 -9.74
N GLU A 130 -4.85 13.02 -9.62
CA GLU A 130 -4.16 13.71 -10.72
C GLU A 130 -2.93 12.92 -11.22
N ARG A 131 -2.20 12.27 -10.31
CA ARG A 131 -1.10 11.36 -10.68
C ARG A 131 -1.62 10.17 -11.48
N LEU A 132 -2.69 9.52 -11.03
CA LEU A 132 -3.30 8.39 -11.73
C LEU A 132 -3.86 8.79 -13.10
N ASP A 133 -4.50 9.96 -13.21
CA ASP A 133 -5.01 10.49 -14.48
C ASP A 133 -3.87 10.69 -15.49
N ARG A 134 -2.74 11.26 -15.06
CA ARG A 134 -1.56 11.42 -15.93
C ARG A 134 -0.99 10.08 -16.40
N ILE A 135 -1.01 9.05 -15.55
CA ILE A 135 -0.60 7.70 -15.93
C ILE A 135 -1.56 7.14 -16.98
N ALA A 136 -2.87 7.24 -16.72
CA ALA A 136 -3.91 6.76 -17.61
C ALA A 136 -3.82 7.41 -18.99
N GLU A 137 -3.59 8.73 -19.05
CA GLU A 137 -3.34 9.46 -20.30
C GLU A 137 -2.10 8.95 -21.04
N ALA A 138 -0.99 8.73 -20.34
CA ALA A 138 0.26 8.26 -20.94
C ALA A 138 0.15 6.85 -21.57
N VAL A 139 -0.72 6.00 -21.02
CA VAL A 139 -0.88 4.60 -21.43
C VAL A 139 -2.16 4.31 -22.22
N ALA A 140 -3.02 5.32 -22.46
CA ALA A 140 -4.37 5.15 -23.03
C ALA A 140 -4.41 4.39 -24.37
N ASP A 141 -3.49 4.70 -25.29
CA ASP A 141 -3.43 4.10 -26.63
C ASP A 141 -2.42 2.94 -26.73
N ARG A 142 -1.93 2.45 -25.59
CA ARG A 142 -0.92 1.38 -25.55
C ARG A 142 -1.57 0.01 -25.49
N ARG A 143 -0.84 -1.01 -25.96
CA ARG A 143 -1.24 -2.40 -25.78
C ARG A 143 -1.26 -2.70 -24.28
N ARG A 144 -2.27 -3.39 -23.78
CA ARG A 144 -2.39 -3.72 -22.36
C ARG A 144 -1.76 -5.08 -22.05
N PRO A 145 -0.52 -5.17 -21.53
CA PRO A 145 0.11 -6.44 -21.19
C PRO A 145 -0.64 -7.13 -20.05
N THR A 146 -0.64 -8.45 -20.08
CA THR A 146 -1.17 -9.31 -19.02
C THR A 146 -0.15 -9.39 -17.89
N VAL A 147 -0.57 -9.10 -16.66
CA VAL A 147 0.33 -9.05 -15.52
C VAL A 147 -0.13 -10.04 -14.46
N TYR A 148 0.77 -10.92 -14.03
CA TYR A 148 0.61 -11.74 -12.83
C TYR A 148 1.32 -11.06 -11.67
N CYS A 149 0.60 -10.75 -10.59
CA CYS A 149 1.17 -10.16 -9.39
C CYS A 149 1.15 -11.20 -8.26
N GLU A 150 2.32 -11.62 -7.79
CA GLU A 150 2.49 -12.58 -6.72
C GLU A 150 2.81 -11.88 -5.39
N GLU A 151 1.89 -11.98 -4.43
CA GLU A 151 2.06 -11.38 -3.09
C GLU A 151 2.56 -12.37 -2.03
N TRP A 152 2.49 -13.67 -2.33
CA TRP A 152 2.96 -14.76 -1.47
C TRP A 152 3.38 -15.95 -2.33
N SER A 153 4.45 -16.65 -1.93
CA SER A 153 5.09 -17.66 -2.80
C SER A 153 4.89 -19.12 -2.38
N ASP A 154 4.38 -19.39 -1.17
CA ASP A 154 4.15 -20.77 -0.70
C ASP A 154 2.88 -20.89 0.16
N PRO A 155 1.73 -21.31 -0.43
CA PRO A 155 1.53 -21.53 -1.86
C PRO A 155 1.51 -20.21 -2.66
N PRO A 156 1.75 -20.22 -3.99
CA PRO A 156 1.73 -19.00 -4.79
C PRO A 156 0.34 -18.36 -4.78
N MET A 157 0.24 -17.07 -4.50
CA MET A 157 -1.01 -16.33 -4.48
C MET A 157 -1.01 -15.14 -5.43
N ALA A 158 -2.06 -15.04 -6.25
CA ALA A 158 -2.35 -13.82 -6.99
C ALA A 158 -2.87 -12.74 -6.04
N ALA A 159 -2.29 -11.55 -6.17
CA ALA A 159 -2.68 -10.39 -5.39
C ALA A 159 -4.11 -9.94 -5.70
N GLY A 160 -4.87 -9.59 -4.66
CA GLY A 160 -6.24 -9.11 -4.75
C GLY A 160 -6.35 -7.64 -4.31
N ASN A 161 -7.51 -7.30 -3.74
CA ASN A 161 -7.90 -5.98 -3.27
C ASN A 161 -7.70 -4.93 -4.37
N TRP A 162 -6.85 -3.92 -4.12
CA TRP A 162 -6.58 -2.81 -5.02
C TRP A 162 -5.53 -3.15 -6.10
N VAL A 163 -4.82 -4.29 -6.01
CA VAL A 163 -3.79 -4.65 -7.00
C VAL A 163 -4.37 -4.85 -8.41
N PRO A 164 -5.54 -5.49 -8.60
CA PRO A 164 -6.24 -5.50 -9.88
C PRO A 164 -6.49 -4.09 -10.44
N ASP A 165 -6.86 -3.11 -9.61
CA ASP A 165 -7.04 -1.72 -10.03
C ASP A 165 -5.72 -1.04 -10.37
N ALA A 166 -4.69 -1.24 -9.54
CA ALA A 166 -3.35 -0.70 -9.74
C ALA A 166 -2.76 -1.14 -11.09
N VAL A 167 -2.88 -2.44 -11.41
CA VAL A 167 -2.46 -2.97 -12.72
C VAL A 167 -3.27 -2.37 -13.86
N ARG A 168 -4.59 -2.22 -13.70
CA ARG A 168 -5.45 -1.59 -14.72
C ARG A 168 -5.10 -0.12 -14.94
N ALA A 169 -4.88 0.64 -13.87
CA ALA A 169 -4.47 2.05 -13.90
C ALA A 169 -3.09 2.22 -14.56
N ALA A 170 -2.17 1.28 -14.34
CA ALA A 170 -0.87 1.22 -15.02
C ALA A 170 -0.96 0.79 -16.50
N GLY A 171 -2.15 0.60 -17.06
CA GLY A 171 -2.36 0.18 -18.44
C GLY A 171 -2.17 -1.32 -18.68
N GLY A 172 -2.18 -2.15 -17.64
CA GLY A 172 -2.12 -3.61 -17.75
C GLY A 172 -3.51 -4.28 -17.75
N ARG A 173 -3.53 -5.60 -17.95
CA ARG A 173 -4.68 -6.50 -17.78
C ARG A 173 -4.40 -7.45 -16.63
N TYR A 174 -5.39 -7.63 -15.75
CA TYR A 174 -5.28 -8.50 -14.58
C TYR A 174 -6.41 -9.56 -14.56
N PRO A 175 -6.18 -10.78 -15.08
CA PRO A 175 -7.21 -11.81 -15.16
C PRO A 175 -7.30 -12.72 -13.91
N PHE A 176 -6.53 -12.42 -12.85
CA PHE A 176 -6.36 -13.32 -11.71
C PHE A 176 -7.31 -13.05 -10.53
N ALA A 177 -7.82 -11.82 -10.41
CA ALA A 177 -8.84 -11.42 -9.44
C ALA A 177 -9.57 -10.16 -9.94
N GLU A 178 -10.81 -9.96 -9.51
CA GLU A 178 -11.52 -8.70 -9.71
C GLU A 178 -11.18 -7.68 -8.62
N PRO A 179 -11.35 -6.37 -8.87
CA PRO A 179 -11.16 -5.33 -7.85
C PRO A 179 -11.93 -5.64 -6.56
N GLY A 180 -11.25 -5.52 -5.42
CA GLY A 180 -11.85 -5.79 -4.11
C GLY A 180 -11.96 -7.26 -3.72
N GLU A 181 -11.70 -8.21 -4.62
CA GLU A 181 -11.60 -9.62 -4.24
C GLU A 181 -10.30 -9.87 -3.46
N ARG A 182 -10.37 -10.64 -2.37
CA ARG A 182 -9.16 -11.00 -1.62
C ARG A 182 -8.20 -11.80 -2.47
N SER A 183 -6.92 -11.64 -2.15
CA SER A 183 -5.85 -12.44 -2.72
C SER A 183 -6.11 -13.92 -2.52
N ARG A 184 -5.72 -14.72 -3.50
CA ARG A 184 -6.04 -16.16 -3.52
C ARG A 184 -4.88 -16.95 -4.09
N GLU A 185 -4.75 -18.17 -3.57
CA GLU A 185 -3.88 -19.18 -4.16
C GLU A 185 -4.22 -19.37 -5.65
N VAL A 186 -3.17 -19.48 -6.48
CA VAL A 186 -3.31 -19.76 -7.91
C VAL A 186 -2.88 -21.18 -8.21
N GLU A 187 -3.65 -21.84 -9.09
CA GLU A 187 -3.17 -23.08 -9.70
C GLU A 187 -2.15 -22.73 -10.79
N PRO A 188 -1.01 -23.44 -10.88
CA PRO A 188 -0.01 -23.22 -11.95
C PRO A 188 -0.63 -23.17 -13.36
N ALA A 189 -1.59 -24.05 -13.64
CA ALA A 189 -2.28 -24.11 -14.93
C ALA A 189 -3.12 -22.86 -15.25
N ASP A 190 -3.55 -22.11 -14.24
CA ASP A 190 -4.26 -20.83 -14.43
C ASP A 190 -3.30 -19.72 -14.85
N VAL A 191 -2.09 -19.71 -14.30
CA VAL A 191 -1.05 -18.75 -14.71
C VAL A 191 -0.56 -19.05 -16.12
N GLU A 192 -0.27 -20.32 -16.45
CA GLU A 192 0.10 -20.73 -17.81
C GLU A 192 -0.97 -20.34 -18.84
N ARG A 193 -2.25 -20.56 -18.52
CA ARG A 193 -3.36 -20.23 -19.42
C ARG A 193 -3.56 -18.73 -19.58
N ALA A 194 -3.27 -17.96 -18.54
CA ALA A 194 -3.36 -16.51 -18.60
C ALA A 194 -2.28 -15.89 -19.49
N ASP A 195 -1.16 -16.60 -19.69
CA ASP A 195 -0.02 -16.23 -20.52
C ASP A 195 0.48 -14.80 -20.21
N PRO A 196 1.00 -14.56 -18.97
CA PRO A 196 1.39 -13.23 -18.55
C PRO A 196 2.54 -12.69 -19.39
N ASP A 197 2.44 -11.45 -19.85
CA ASP A 197 3.57 -10.73 -20.47
C ASP A 197 4.59 -10.32 -19.39
N HIS A 198 4.17 -10.18 -18.13
CA HIS A 198 5.01 -9.83 -16.98
C HIS A 198 4.57 -10.54 -15.69
N VAL A 199 5.56 -10.95 -14.89
CA VAL A 199 5.35 -11.37 -13.50
C VAL A 199 5.93 -10.29 -12.58
N VAL A 200 5.11 -9.82 -11.65
CA VAL A 200 5.49 -8.86 -10.61
C VAL A 200 5.42 -9.56 -9.27
N VAL A 201 6.49 -9.48 -8.48
CA VAL A 201 6.62 -10.16 -7.20
C VAL A 201 6.80 -9.11 -6.11
N HIS A 202 5.92 -9.13 -5.12
CA HIS A 202 5.91 -8.17 -4.01
C HIS A 202 5.57 -8.87 -2.68
N VAL A 203 6.39 -9.87 -2.35
CA VAL A 203 6.14 -10.76 -1.20
C VAL A 203 6.12 -9.98 0.11
N CYS A 204 5.01 -10.10 0.84
CA CYS A 204 4.80 -9.39 2.09
C CYS A 204 5.95 -9.58 3.09
N GLY A 205 6.46 -8.46 3.63
CA GLY A 205 7.51 -8.44 4.65
C GLY A 205 8.93 -8.70 4.13
N HIS A 206 9.11 -8.80 2.80
CA HIS A 206 10.41 -9.03 2.19
C HIS A 206 11.02 -7.79 1.52
N GLY A 207 10.30 -6.66 1.46
CA GLY A 207 10.73 -5.49 0.71
C GLY A 207 11.00 -5.85 -0.75
N ASP A 208 12.13 -5.41 -1.28
CA ASP A 208 12.63 -5.72 -2.62
C ASP A 208 13.59 -6.94 -2.66
N ARG A 209 13.70 -7.71 -1.57
CA ARG A 209 14.77 -8.71 -1.37
C ARG A 209 14.43 -10.11 -1.86
N VAL A 210 13.30 -10.28 -2.53
CA VAL A 210 12.91 -11.57 -3.11
C VAL A 210 13.88 -11.93 -4.23
N ASP A 211 14.36 -13.17 -4.27
CA ASP A 211 15.17 -13.65 -5.40
C ASP A 211 14.25 -13.95 -6.60
N PRO A 212 14.31 -13.14 -7.69
CA PRO A 212 13.47 -13.38 -8.86
C PRO A 212 13.74 -14.73 -9.52
N ALA A 213 14.94 -15.30 -9.36
CA ALA A 213 15.29 -16.59 -9.95
C ALA A 213 14.44 -17.74 -9.39
N GLY A 214 13.99 -17.65 -8.14
CA GLY A 214 13.11 -18.65 -7.53
C GLY A 214 11.72 -18.70 -8.17
N VAL A 215 11.21 -17.56 -8.65
CA VAL A 215 9.94 -17.48 -9.37
C VAL A 215 10.15 -17.80 -10.86
N ALA A 216 11.21 -17.27 -11.46
CA ALA A 216 11.54 -17.49 -12.87
C ALA A 216 11.92 -18.95 -13.17
N GLY A 217 12.39 -19.71 -12.18
CA GLY A 217 12.73 -21.12 -12.33
C GLY A 217 11.53 -22.08 -12.29
N ARG A 218 10.30 -21.57 -12.11
CA ARG A 218 9.09 -22.40 -12.09
C ARG A 218 8.68 -22.73 -13.52
N GLU A 219 8.39 -24.00 -13.80
CA GLU A 219 8.09 -24.49 -15.16
C GLU A 219 6.90 -23.78 -15.84
N TRP A 220 5.99 -23.22 -15.03
CA TRP A 220 4.78 -22.53 -15.46
C TRP A 220 4.95 -21.00 -15.65
N VAL A 221 6.16 -20.48 -15.50
CA VAL A 221 6.49 -19.06 -15.70
C VAL A 221 7.37 -18.90 -16.94
N ASP A 222 6.82 -18.28 -17.99
CA ASP A 222 7.55 -17.96 -19.24
C ASP A 222 7.54 -16.45 -19.53
N ALA A 223 7.74 -15.63 -18.50
CA ALA A 223 7.73 -14.18 -18.61
C ALA A 223 8.82 -13.53 -17.75
N PRO A 224 9.23 -12.29 -18.06
CA PRO A 224 10.13 -11.53 -17.19
C PRO A 224 9.55 -11.35 -15.79
N VAL A 225 10.34 -11.72 -14.78
CA VAL A 225 10.01 -11.56 -13.35
C VAL A 225 10.63 -10.27 -12.84
N HIS A 226 9.79 -9.43 -12.23
CA HIS A 226 10.17 -8.15 -11.65
C HIS A 226 9.85 -8.14 -10.17
N VAL A 227 10.80 -7.74 -9.33
CA VAL A 227 10.57 -7.59 -7.88
C VAL A 227 10.29 -6.13 -7.59
N LEU A 228 9.18 -5.86 -6.92
CA LEU A 228 8.82 -4.54 -6.39
C LEU A 228 8.90 -4.59 -4.87
N ASP A 229 9.30 -3.47 -4.27
CA ASP A 229 9.19 -3.30 -2.83
C ASP A 229 7.73 -3.49 -2.41
N ASP A 230 7.51 -4.32 -1.40
CA ASP A 230 6.18 -4.76 -1.02
C ASP A 230 5.32 -3.62 -0.46
N SER A 231 5.94 -2.57 0.09
CA SER A 231 5.25 -1.35 0.55
C SER A 231 4.49 -0.62 -0.57
N LEU A 232 4.89 -0.82 -1.83
CA LEU A 232 4.28 -0.17 -3.00
C LEU A 232 2.94 -0.79 -3.40
N LEU A 233 2.66 -2.05 -3.03
CA LEU A 233 1.46 -2.77 -3.48
C LEU A 233 0.71 -3.46 -2.35
N ASN A 234 1.31 -3.70 -1.18
CA ASN A 234 0.68 -4.43 -0.08
C ASN A 234 -0.03 -3.55 0.94
N GLN A 235 -0.02 -2.22 0.75
CA GLN A 235 -0.63 -1.29 1.68
C GLN A 235 -1.52 -0.27 0.95
N PRO A 236 -2.72 0.03 1.48
CA PRO A 236 -3.57 1.10 0.95
C PRO A 236 -3.07 2.46 1.51
N SER A 237 -1.87 2.85 1.10
CA SER A 237 -1.15 4.05 1.55
C SER A 237 -0.78 4.93 0.35
N PRO A 238 -0.30 6.17 0.56
CA PRO A 238 0.15 7.02 -0.54
C PRO A 238 1.21 6.38 -1.45
N ALA A 239 2.02 5.45 -0.92
CA ALA A 239 3.03 4.70 -1.68
C ALA A 239 2.41 3.82 -2.79
N LEU A 240 1.11 3.48 -2.69
CA LEU A 240 0.39 2.75 -3.72
C LEU A 240 0.42 3.48 -5.07
N ILE A 241 0.40 4.82 -5.05
CA ILE A 241 0.46 5.63 -6.26
C ILE A 241 1.85 5.54 -6.90
N ASP A 242 2.91 5.51 -6.08
CA ASP A 242 4.27 5.26 -6.54
C ASP A 242 4.39 3.86 -7.15
N GLY A 243 3.68 2.87 -6.58
CA GLY A 243 3.54 1.52 -7.12
C GLY A 243 2.89 1.50 -8.50
N VAL A 244 1.78 2.22 -8.70
CA VAL A 244 1.13 2.35 -10.02
C VAL A 244 2.05 3.02 -11.04
N GLU A 245 2.77 4.07 -10.65
CA GLU A 245 3.75 4.72 -11.54
C GLU A 245 4.90 3.77 -11.90
N ARG A 246 5.38 2.97 -10.94
CA ARG A 246 6.43 1.98 -11.17
C ARG A 246 5.96 0.90 -12.12
N LEU A 247 4.74 0.39 -11.94
CA LEU A 247 4.11 -0.55 -12.87
C LEU A 247 3.98 0.07 -14.26
N ALA A 248 3.46 1.28 -14.38
CA ALA A 248 3.26 1.92 -15.68
C ALA A 248 4.57 2.08 -16.47
N ARG A 249 5.65 2.49 -15.80
CA ARG A 249 6.99 2.59 -16.41
C ARG A 249 7.59 1.24 -16.80
N LEU A 250 7.26 0.18 -16.06
CA LEU A 250 7.71 -1.18 -16.34
C LEU A 250 6.96 -1.76 -17.54
N LEU A 251 5.64 -1.55 -17.59
CA LEU A 251 4.76 -2.08 -18.63
C LEU A 251 4.86 -1.30 -19.95
N HIS A 252 5.12 0.02 -19.88
CA HIS A 252 5.14 0.93 -21.04
C HIS A 252 6.35 1.87 -21.00
N PRO A 253 7.60 1.36 -21.01
CA PRO A 253 8.80 2.19 -20.85
C PRO A 253 8.90 3.33 -21.88
N GLU A 254 8.39 3.12 -23.08
CA GLU A 254 8.39 4.10 -24.17
C GLU A 254 7.38 5.24 -23.98
N ALA A 255 6.39 5.08 -23.09
CA ALA A 255 5.45 6.15 -22.74
C ALA A 255 6.07 7.14 -21.74
N PHE A 256 7.13 6.73 -21.02
CA PHE A 256 7.75 7.51 -19.96
C PHE A 256 9.23 7.84 -20.19
N SER A 257 9.76 7.47 -21.36
CA SER A 257 11.06 7.91 -21.84
C SER A 257 10.92 9.35 -22.36
N ALA A 258 11.88 10.23 -22.05
CA ALA A 258 11.92 11.53 -22.69
C ALA A 258 12.07 11.33 -24.21
N PRO A 259 11.44 12.15 -25.07
CA PRO A 259 11.68 12.06 -26.51
C PRO A 259 13.19 12.22 -26.75
N ASP A 260 13.81 11.21 -27.38
CA ASP A 260 15.25 11.18 -27.64
C ASP A 260 15.70 12.49 -28.32
N ASP A 261 16.80 13.05 -27.83
CA ASP A 261 17.57 14.16 -28.42
C ASP A 261 18.29 13.72 -29.72
N ASP A 262 17.79 12.69 -30.41
CA ASP A 262 18.35 12.05 -31.61
C ASP A 262 17.89 12.72 -32.93
N ALA A 263 17.74 14.04 -32.89
CA ALA A 263 17.61 14.88 -34.08
C ALA A 263 18.75 15.91 -34.21
N ARG A 264 19.91 15.64 -33.59
CA ARG A 264 21.13 16.42 -33.79
C ARG A 264 22.37 15.52 -33.85
N THR A 265 22.64 14.94 -35.02
CA THR A 265 23.98 14.94 -35.65
C THR A 265 23.82 14.76 -37.15
#